data_AF-A0A7U2I8C4-F1
#
_entry.id   AF-A0A7U2I8C4-F1
#
_cell.length_a   1.000
_cell.length_b   1.000
_cell.length_c   1.000
_cell.angle_alpha   90.00
_cell.angle_beta   90.00
_cell.angle_gamma   90.00
#
_symmetry.space_group_name_H-M   'P 1'
#
loop_
_entity.id
_entity.type
_entity.pdbx_description
1 polymer ?
#
loop_
_entity_poly.entity_id
_entity_poly.type
_entity_poly.pdbx_seq_one_letter_code
_entity_poly.pdbx_strand_id
1 'polypeptide(L)'
;MNNKRPLQTDWPGVRNSPPKHARLVATERYAYPAPKENGRDFEIPTTIALLRTKADEPWNVGYAIGVMLYHIKPILTQHLDNAFDYRNPHPKALSHVRDIVPALDAYIKHLRLTDGCAEKFPNDDRKGKIRRRKYIGRYTYMAEAAFKNHIRLALGDVFDGWSGKQTRLFNMGVDKAMTGIQWVVYPDSNVVIEAGEGDWAVWIRGQCEELGMGEARAGRVALQDLGSITPQCTVM
;
A
#
# COMPACT_ATOMS: atom_id res chain seq x y z
N MET A 1 -63.45 -13.99 -44.68
CA MET A 1 -62.16 -13.40 -45.11
C MET A 1 -61.70 -12.44 -44.02
N ASN A 2 -60.82 -12.89 -43.12
CA ASN A 2 -60.36 -12.12 -41.96
C ASN A 2 -58.85 -11.86 -42.08
N ASN A 3 -58.50 -10.62 -42.42
CA ASN A 3 -57.12 -10.13 -42.41
C ASN A 3 -56.71 -9.79 -40.97
N LYS A 4 -55.95 -10.69 -40.32
CA LYS A 4 -55.21 -10.36 -39.10
C LYS A 4 -53.86 -9.76 -39.48
N ARG A 5 -53.65 -8.46 -39.20
CA ARG A 5 -52.31 -7.85 -39.20
C ARG A 5 -51.57 -8.29 -37.93
N PRO A 6 -50.25 -8.60 -38.01
CA PRO A 6 -49.43 -8.74 -36.83
C PRO A 6 -49.04 -7.37 -36.26
N LEU A 7 -49.07 -7.26 -34.93
CA LEU A 7 -48.55 -6.14 -34.17
C LEU A 7 -47.02 -6.15 -34.24
N GLN A 8 -46.47 -5.10 -34.83
CA GLN A 8 -45.05 -4.79 -34.89
C GLN A 8 -44.68 -4.14 -33.55
N THR A 9 -43.93 -4.85 -32.70
CA THR A 9 -43.38 -4.30 -31.45
C THR A 9 -42.02 -3.67 -31.74
N ASP A 10 -42.03 -2.35 -31.87
CA ASP A 10 -40.83 -1.51 -31.91
C ASP A 10 -40.15 -1.53 -30.53
N TRP A 11 -39.00 -2.21 -30.45
CA TRP A 11 -38.08 -2.08 -29.32
C TRP A 11 -37.17 -0.86 -29.54
N PRO A 12 -37.08 0.08 -28.58
CA PRO A 12 -36.22 1.24 -28.72
C PRO A 12 -34.75 0.81 -28.71
N GLY A 13 -33.99 1.32 -29.68
CA GLY A 13 -32.60 0.98 -29.93
C GLY A 13 -31.70 1.13 -28.70
N VAL A 14 -31.25 -0.01 -28.18
CA VAL A 14 -30.11 -0.11 -27.29
C VAL A 14 -28.87 0.17 -28.13
N ARG A 15 -28.37 1.42 -28.07
CA ARG A 15 -27.05 1.74 -28.62
C ARG A 15 -26.01 1.05 -27.75
N ASN A 16 -25.48 -0.07 -28.25
CA ASN A 16 -24.25 -0.69 -27.78
C ASN A 16 -23.11 0.30 -27.97
N SER A 17 -22.93 1.20 -27.01
CA SER A 17 -21.68 1.93 -26.85
C SER A 17 -20.69 0.95 -26.22
N PRO A 18 -19.55 0.64 -26.87
CA PRO A 18 -18.53 -0.18 -26.24
C PRO A 18 -18.13 0.48 -24.92
N PRO A 19 -17.82 -0.31 -23.87
CA PRO A 19 -17.37 0.25 -22.62
C PRO A 19 -16.15 1.12 -22.93
N LYS A 20 -16.28 2.43 -22.69
CA LYS A 20 -15.14 3.35 -22.71
C LYS A 20 -14.12 2.70 -21.79
N HIS A 21 -13.07 2.15 -22.38
CA HIS A 21 -11.93 1.59 -21.68
C HIS A 21 -11.69 2.47 -20.47
N ALA A 22 -11.80 1.86 -19.29
CA ALA A 22 -11.30 2.44 -18.06
C ALA A 22 -9.95 3.01 -18.43
N ARG A 23 -9.90 4.35 -18.49
CA ARG A 23 -8.68 5.09 -18.75
C ARG A 23 -7.86 4.74 -17.53
N LEU A 24 -7.05 3.68 -17.65
CA LEU A 24 -5.94 3.40 -16.76
C LEU A 24 -5.26 4.75 -16.69
N VAL A 25 -5.46 5.41 -15.55
CA VAL A 25 -4.79 6.66 -15.26
C VAL A 25 -3.35 6.24 -15.31
N ALA A 26 -2.71 6.53 -16.44
CA ALA A 26 -1.28 6.48 -16.57
C ALA A 26 -0.82 7.40 -15.45
N THR A 27 -0.50 6.79 -14.32
CA THR A 27 0.43 7.36 -13.37
C THR A 27 1.67 7.48 -14.22
N GLU A 28 1.82 8.61 -14.90
CA GLU A 28 3.11 9.17 -15.22
C GLU A 28 3.81 9.21 -13.87
N ARG A 29 4.46 8.08 -13.58
CA ARG A 29 5.39 7.90 -12.50
C ARG A 29 6.42 8.96 -12.82
N TYR A 30 6.33 10.08 -12.11
CA TYR A 30 7.48 10.95 -11.94
C TYR A 30 8.60 10.00 -11.54
N ALA A 31 9.48 9.68 -12.48
CA ALA A 31 10.65 8.86 -12.24
C ALA A 31 11.56 9.74 -11.39
N TYR A 32 11.24 9.79 -10.10
CA TYR A 32 12.11 10.40 -9.12
C TYR A 32 13.38 9.56 -9.16
N PRO A 33 14.56 10.17 -9.40
CA PRO A 33 15.80 9.43 -9.35
C PRO A 33 15.87 8.72 -8.01
N ALA A 34 16.28 7.44 -8.02
CA ALA A 34 16.48 6.68 -6.81
C ALA A 34 17.31 7.52 -5.82
N PRO A 35 16.94 7.56 -4.52
CA PRO A 35 17.71 8.30 -3.54
C PRO A 35 19.17 7.85 -3.61
N LYS A 36 20.11 8.78 -3.82
CA LYS A 36 21.53 8.48 -3.64
C LYS A 36 21.71 8.12 -2.16
N GLU A 37 22.37 7.00 -1.87
CA GLU A 37 22.48 6.30 -0.57
C GLU A 37 23.04 7.11 0.63
N ASN A 38 23.04 8.44 0.60
CA ASN A 38 23.79 9.28 1.54
C ASN A 38 22.92 9.98 2.61
N GLY A 39 21.71 9.51 2.91
CA GLY A 39 20.75 10.24 3.75
C GLY A 39 20.24 9.45 4.93
N ARG A 40 20.88 9.63 6.10
CA ARG A 40 20.52 9.17 7.47
C ARG A 40 19.57 7.98 7.53
N ASP A 41 20.10 6.88 8.06
CA ASP A 41 19.39 5.62 8.25
C ASP A 41 18.01 5.85 8.89
N PHE A 42 16.97 5.49 8.15
CA PHE A 42 15.64 5.34 8.68
C PHE A 42 15.70 4.18 9.68
N GLU A 43 15.70 4.47 10.98
CA GLU A 43 15.91 3.49 12.03
C GLU A 43 14.66 3.27 12.87
N ILE A 44 14.21 2.01 12.95
CA ILE A 44 13.09 1.58 13.80
C ILE A 44 13.45 0.29 14.58
N PRO A 45 14.54 0.29 15.37
CA PRO A 45 15.10 -0.93 15.97
C PRO A 45 14.14 -1.65 16.92
N THR A 46 13.29 -0.92 17.64
CA THR A 46 12.32 -1.52 18.57
C THR A 46 11.22 -2.23 17.78
N THR A 47 10.75 -1.62 16.70
CA THR A 47 9.80 -2.25 15.78
C THR A 47 10.39 -3.47 15.09
N ILE A 48 11.63 -3.41 14.61
CA ILE A 48 12.30 -4.58 14.00
C ILE A 48 12.40 -5.73 15.00
N ALA A 49 12.84 -5.46 16.23
CA ALA A 49 12.92 -6.47 17.28
C ALA A 49 11.53 -7.11 17.54
N LEU A 50 10.48 -6.30 17.62
CA LEU A 50 9.11 -6.78 17.81
C LEU A 50 8.62 -7.63 16.62
N LEU A 51 8.91 -7.24 15.38
CA LEU A 51 8.52 -8.03 14.21
C LEU A 51 9.25 -9.38 14.19
N ARG A 52 10.53 -9.42 14.59
CA ARG A 52 11.30 -10.66 14.71
C ARG A 52 10.72 -11.63 15.74
N THR A 53 10.25 -11.13 16.89
CA THR A 53 9.61 -12.01 17.90
C THR A 53 8.27 -12.58 17.45
N LYS A 54 7.72 -12.08 16.36
CA LYS A 54 6.47 -12.53 15.72
C LYS A 54 6.71 -13.30 14.42
N ALA A 55 7.93 -13.71 14.12
CA ALA A 55 8.29 -14.40 12.87
C ALA A 55 7.53 -15.72 12.64
N ASP A 56 6.99 -16.33 13.71
CA ASP A 56 6.12 -17.52 13.70
C ASP A 56 4.64 -17.20 13.39
N GLU A 57 4.27 -15.93 13.35
CA GLU A 57 2.95 -15.41 12.99
C GLU A 57 2.99 -14.57 11.69
N PRO A 58 3.29 -15.16 10.50
CA PRO A 58 3.57 -14.40 9.27
C PRO A 58 2.47 -13.42 8.85
N TRP A 59 1.20 -13.80 9.06
CA TRP A 59 0.07 -12.92 8.75
C TRP A 59 0.09 -11.65 9.62
N ASN A 60 0.34 -11.77 10.92
CA ASN A 60 0.41 -10.62 11.84
C ASN A 60 1.60 -9.72 11.49
N VAL A 61 2.75 -10.30 11.13
CA VAL A 61 3.92 -9.54 10.66
C VAL A 61 3.59 -8.78 9.37
N GLY A 62 2.99 -9.44 8.39
CA GLY A 62 2.57 -8.83 7.13
C GLY A 62 1.56 -7.70 7.35
N TYR A 63 0.57 -7.93 8.18
CA TYR A 63 -0.44 -6.92 8.52
C TYR A 63 0.19 -5.70 9.21
N ALA A 64 1.05 -5.90 10.21
CA ALA A 64 1.72 -4.81 10.91
C ALA A 64 2.59 -3.95 9.97
N ILE A 65 3.37 -4.59 9.09
CA ILE A 65 4.18 -3.88 8.09
C ILE A 65 3.29 -3.13 7.09
N GLY A 66 2.21 -3.75 6.62
CA GLY A 66 1.25 -3.11 5.73
C GLY A 66 0.56 -1.89 6.37
N VAL A 67 0.21 -1.96 7.66
CA VAL A 67 -0.38 -0.82 8.40
C VAL A 67 0.63 0.33 8.53
N MET A 68 1.89 0.03 8.84
CA MET A 68 2.96 1.04 8.87
C MET A 68 3.12 1.72 7.52
N LEU A 69 3.21 0.93 6.44
CA LEU A 69 3.33 1.43 5.07
C LEU A 69 2.12 2.31 4.69
N TYR A 70 0.90 1.87 5.01
CA TYR A 70 -0.34 2.61 4.77
C TYR A 70 -0.37 3.98 5.46
N HIS A 71 0.25 4.10 6.64
CA HIS A 71 0.27 5.36 7.42
C HIS A 71 1.38 6.34 7.04
N ILE A 72 2.36 5.96 6.21
CA ILE A 72 3.43 6.86 5.77
C ILE A 72 2.86 8.14 5.12
N LYS A 73 1.95 8.00 4.15
CA LYS A 73 1.37 9.14 3.42
C LYS A 73 0.52 10.07 4.32
N PRO A 74 -0.39 9.58 5.18
CA PRO A 74 -1.08 10.43 6.15
C PRO A 74 -0.14 11.23 7.07
N ILE A 75 0.87 10.58 7.65
CA ILE A 75 1.86 11.20 8.54
C ILE A 75 2.63 12.30 7.80
N LEU A 76 3.09 12.01 6.59
CA LEU A 76 3.73 12.97 5.70
C LEU A 76 2.85 14.17 5.39
N THR A 77 1.60 13.92 5.01
CA THR A 77 0.65 14.97 4.64
C THR A 77 0.45 15.93 5.80
N GLN A 78 0.23 15.39 7.01
CA GLN A 78 0.08 16.17 8.23
C GLN A 78 1.36 16.92 8.59
N HIS A 79 2.54 16.30 8.45
CA HIS A 79 3.81 16.98 8.70
C HIS A 79 4.02 18.18 7.76
N LEU A 80 3.66 18.04 6.48
CA LEU A 80 3.82 19.11 5.49
C LEU A 80 2.84 20.28 5.67
N ASP A 81 1.76 20.09 6.44
CA ASP A 81 0.85 21.17 6.84
C ASP A 81 1.38 22.05 7.98
N ASN A 82 2.52 21.68 8.54
CA ASN A 82 3.11 22.31 9.71
C ASN A 82 4.56 22.76 9.46
N ALA A 83 5.17 23.36 10.48
CA ALA A 83 6.59 23.71 10.48
C ALA A 83 7.48 22.46 10.29
N PHE A 84 8.71 22.65 9.82
CA PHE A 84 9.62 21.54 9.50
C PHE A 84 10.08 20.72 10.72
N ASP A 85 9.92 21.24 11.93
CA ASP A 85 10.22 20.59 13.20
C ASP A 85 8.97 20.05 13.93
N TYR A 86 7.82 20.11 13.27
CA TYR A 86 6.57 19.52 13.77
C TYR A 86 6.73 18.02 14.04
N ARG A 87 6.04 17.54 15.08
CA ARG A 87 5.97 16.13 15.43
C ARG A 87 4.54 15.66 15.32
N ASN A 88 4.34 14.59 14.57
CA ASN A 88 3.02 14.01 14.41
C ASN A 88 2.55 13.34 15.72
N PRO A 89 1.26 13.45 16.07
CA PRO A 89 0.68 12.62 17.11
C PRO A 89 0.72 11.15 16.68
N HIS A 90 0.88 10.24 17.64
CA HIS A 90 0.97 8.82 17.34
C HIS A 90 -0.40 8.23 16.98
N PRO A 91 -0.61 7.70 15.75
CA PRO A 91 -1.88 7.08 15.39
C PRO A 91 -2.16 5.85 16.28
N LYS A 92 -3.42 5.67 16.70
CA LYS A 92 -3.82 4.53 17.54
C LYS A 92 -3.45 3.18 16.91
N ALA A 93 -3.60 3.06 15.59
CA ALA A 93 -3.25 1.86 14.83
C ALA A 93 -1.75 1.50 14.89
N LEU A 94 -0.89 2.46 15.22
CA LEU A 94 0.56 2.27 15.34
C LEU A 94 1.03 2.18 16.80
N SER A 95 0.12 2.15 17.78
CA SER A 95 0.47 2.21 19.22
C SER A 95 1.47 1.14 19.69
N HIS A 96 1.54 0.01 19.00
CA HIS A 96 2.48 -1.09 19.26
C HIS A 96 3.88 -0.88 18.66
N VAL A 97 4.03 0.00 17.67
CA VAL A 97 5.28 0.32 16.96
C VAL A 97 5.66 1.78 17.20
N ARG A 98 6.23 2.06 18.39
CA ARG A 98 6.36 3.44 18.91
C ARG A 98 7.42 4.29 18.21
N ASP A 99 8.42 3.68 17.62
CA ASP A 99 9.54 4.36 16.97
C ASP A 99 9.26 4.74 15.51
N ILE A 100 8.20 4.22 14.88
CA ILE A 100 7.88 4.51 13.47
C ILE A 100 7.57 5.98 13.19
N VAL A 101 6.73 6.63 14.03
CA VAL A 101 6.31 8.01 13.82
C VAL A 101 7.48 8.98 14.04
N PRO A 102 8.26 8.87 15.13
CA PRO A 102 9.46 9.68 15.31
C PRO A 102 10.49 9.50 14.18
N ALA A 103 10.70 8.26 13.71
CA ALA A 103 11.62 7.99 12.58
C ALA A 103 11.15 8.67 11.29
N LEU A 104 9.85 8.58 10.97
CA LEU A 104 9.27 9.29 9.84
C LEU A 104 9.40 10.80 9.99
N ASP A 105 9.05 11.38 11.13
CA ASP A 105 9.18 12.83 11.36
C ASP A 105 10.63 13.31 11.16
N ALA A 106 11.60 12.58 11.70
CA ALA A 106 13.02 12.89 11.52
C ALA A 106 13.45 12.80 10.05
N TYR A 107 12.99 11.78 9.33
CA TYR A 107 13.28 11.61 7.90
C TYR A 107 12.63 12.72 7.06
N ILE A 108 11.37 13.07 7.33
CA ILE A 108 10.65 14.17 6.64
C ILE A 108 11.35 15.50 6.88
N LYS A 109 11.76 15.77 8.12
CA LYS A 109 12.54 16.94 8.48
C LYS A 109 13.84 17.00 7.66
N HIS A 110 14.55 15.88 7.54
CA HIS A 110 15.76 15.80 6.71
C HIS A 110 15.48 16.10 5.23
N LEU A 111 14.43 15.53 4.64
CA LEU A 111 14.04 15.80 3.26
C LEU A 111 13.71 17.29 3.04
N ARG A 112 12.95 17.90 3.96
CA ARG A 112 12.61 19.32 3.93
C ARG A 112 13.85 20.21 3.99
N LEU A 113 14.78 19.94 4.89
CA LEU A 113 16.01 20.72 5.02
C LEU A 113 16.87 20.60 3.76
N THR A 114 16.98 19.40 3.19
CA THR A 114 17.75 19.14 1.96
C THR A 114 17.18 19.89 0.76
N ASP A 115 15.85 19.96 0.63
CA ASP A 115 15.17 20.68 -0.45
C ASP A 115 14.98 22.20 -0.14
N GLY A 116 15.53 22.72 0.96
CA GLY A 116 15.39 24.13 1.35
C GLY A 116 13.96 24.56 1.73
N CYS A 117 13.14 23.61 2.18
CA CYS A 117 11.71 23.78 2.47
C CYS A 117 11.43 23.79 3.98
N ALA A 118 12.04 24.73 4.70
CA ALA A 118 11.86 24.88 6.15
C ALA A 118 10.51 25.51 6.52
N GLU A 119 10.00 26.40 5.69
CA GLU A 119 8.74 27.11 5.96
C GLU A 119 7.51 26.22 5.77
N LYS A 120 6.42 26.58 6.44
CA LYS A 120 5.10 25.97 6.23
C LYS A 120 4.61 26.29 4.81
N PHE A 121 4.01 25.31 4.13
CA PHE A 121 3.43 25.56 2.82
C PHE A 121 2.24 26.52 2.93
N PRO A 122 2.17 27.57 2.08
CA PRO A 122 1.01 28.45 2.02
C PRO A 122 -0.23 27.66 1.58
N ASN A 123 -1.35 27.85 2.28
CA ASN A 123 -2.57 27.05 2.09
C ASN A 123 -3.59 27.70 1.14
N ASP A 124 -3.42 28.99 0.83
CA ASP A 124 -4.50 29.80 0.28
C ASP A 124 -4.45 29.94 -1.25
N ASP A 125 -3.31 29.68 -1.90
CA ASP A 125 -3.16 29.86 -3.34
C ASP A 125 -3.10 28.54 -4.12
N ARG A 126 -3.63 28.56 -5.35
CA ARG A 126 -3.64 27.39 -6.25
C ARG A 126 -2.22 26.87 -6.52
N LYS A 127 -1.23 27.77 -6.61
CA LYS A 127 0.17 27.39 -6.88
C LYS A 127 0.79 26.72 -5.66
N GLY A 128 0.59 27.23 -4.44
CA GLY A 128 0.98 26.56 -3.19
C GLY A 128 0.41 25.16 -3.06
N LYS A 129 -0.88 24.98 -3.35
CA LYS A 129 -1.52 23.64 -3.35
C LYS A 129 -0.91 22.67 -4.37
N ILE A 130 -0.54 23.14 -5.56
CA ILE A 130 0.14 22.31 -6.57
C ILE A 130 1.54 21.94 -6.09
N ARG A 131 2.31 22.92 -5.57
CA ARG A 131 3.65 22.69 -5.04
C ARG A 131 3.63 21.69 -3.87
N ARG A 132 2.71 21.86 -2.93
CA ARG A 132 2.51 20.92 -1.80
C ARG A 132 2.21 19.50 -2.28
N ARG A 133 1.30 19.33 -3.23
CA ARG A 133 0.98 18.00 -3.81
C ARG A 133 2.21 17.34 -4.45
N LYS A 134 3.07 18.12 -5.11
CA LYS A 134 4.34 17.61 -5.66
C LYS A 134 5.26 17.08 -4.56
N TYR A 135 5.44 17.81 -3.47
CA TYR A 135 6.25 17.36 -2.33
C TYR A 135 5.65 16.16 -1.61
N ILE A 136 4.31 16.12 -1.42
CA ILE A 136 3.65 14.93 -0.85
C ILE A 136 3.98 13.70 -1.70
N GLY A 137 3.83 13.78 -3.02
CA GLY A 137 4.15 12.66 -3.91
C GLY A 137 5.61 12.23 -3.81
N ARG A 138 6.54 13.18 -3.93
CA ARG A 138 8.00 12.90 -3.86
C ARG A 138 8.41 12.33 -2.51
N TYR A 139 8.02 12.96 -1.41
CA TYR A 139 8.43 12.52 -0.07
C TYR A 139 7.75 11.22 0.35
N THR A 140 6.51 10.97 -0.10
CA THR A 140 5.87 9.66 0.10
C THR A 140 6.70 8.57 -0.57
N TYR A 141 7.05 8.74 -1.85
CA TYR A 141 7.89 7.79 -2.55
C TYR A 141 9.24 7.55 -1.83
N MET A 142 9.93 8.62 -1.43
CA MET A 142 11.22 8.51 -0.74
C MET A 142 11.12 7.85 0.65
N ALA A 143 10.07 8.14 1.42
CA ALA A 143 9.86 7.56 2.75
C ALA A 143 9.43 6.10 2.66
N GLU A 144 8.55 5.77 1.71
CA GLU A 144 8.17 4.37 1.46
C GLU A 144 9.38 3.54 0.99
N ALA A 145 10.19 4.06 0.07
CA ALA A 145 11.39 3.35 -0.40
C ALA A 145 12.38 3.10 0.75
N ALA A 146 12.65 4.12 1.58
CA ALA A 146 13.52 3.98 2.75
C ALA A 146 12.97 2.95 3.76
N PHE A 147 11.67 3.01 4.07
CA PHE A 147 11.00 2.04 4.93
C PHE A 147 11.10 0.61 4.37
N LYS A 148 10.74 0.41 3.10
CA LYS A 148 10.76 -0.92 2.45
C LYS A 148 12.18 -1.50 2.42
N ASN A 149 13.17 -0.67 2.08
CA ASN A 149 14.57 -1.12 2.07
C ASN A 149 15.04 -1.46 3.50
N HIS A 150 14.67 -0.67 4.50
CA HIS A 150 14.99 -0.98 5.90
C HIS A 150 14.37 -2.32 6.34
N ILE A 151 13.08 -2.54 6.06
CA ILE A 151 12.40 -3.82 6.35
C ILE A 151 13.11 -4.99 5.63
N ARG A 152 13.44 -4.83 4.35
CA ARG A 152 14.13 -5.86 3.56
C ARG A 152 15.50 -6.21 4.14
N LEU A 153 16.30 -5.20 4.49
CA LEU A 153 17.63 -5.42 5.06
C LEU A 153 17.56 -6.01 6.47
N ALA A 154 16.61 -5.54 7.28
CA ALA A 154 16.52 -5.90 8.70
C ALA A 154 15.78 -7.21 8.97
N LEU A 155 14.96 -7.71 8.04
CA LEU A 155 14.17 -8.95 8.19
C LEU A 155 14.35 -9.93 7.01
N GLY A 156 15.30 -9.68 6.11
CA GLY A 156 15.52 -10.51 4.91
C GLY A 156 15.75 -11.98 5.24
N ASP A 157 16.56 -12.26 6.26
CA ASP A 157 16.81 -13.62 6.75
C ASP A 157 15.55 -14.34 7.25
N VAL A 158 14.61 -13.61 7.86
CA VAL A 158 13.32 -14.16 8.28
C VAL A 158 12.47 -14.52 7.06
N PHE A 159 12.45 -13.65 6.06
CA PHE A 159 11.68 -13.85 4.83
C PHE A 159 12.23 -15.02 4.00
N ASP A 160 13.55 -15.15 3.90
CA ASP A 160 14.20 -16.24 3.19
C ASP A 160 14.00 -17.59 3.88
N GLY A 161 13.82 -17.59 5.20
CA GLY A 161 13.55 -18.80 6.00
C GLY A 161 12.10 -19.29 5.97
N TRP A 162 11.17 -18.53 5.40
CA TRP A 162 9.75 -18.91 5.38
C TRP A 162 9.42 -19.92 4.29
N SER A 163 8.59 -20.90 4.65
CA SER A 163 7.95 -21.79 3.68
C SER A 163 6.95 -21.03 2.80
N GLY A 164 6.63 -21.60 1.62
CA GLY A 164 5.63 -21.00 0.73
C GLY A 164 4.27 -20.76 1.41
N LYS A 165 3.85 -21.61 2.36
CA LYS A 165 2.62 -21.39 3.14
C LYS A 165 2.72 -20.16 4.05
N GLN A 166 3.85 -19.99 4.74
CA GLN A 166 4.09 -18.82 5.59
C GLN A 166 4.17 -17.53 4.75
N THR A 167 4.84 -17.58 3.60
CA THR A 167 4.91 -16.45 2.67
C THR A 167 3.53 -16.03 2.14
N ARG A 168 2.65 -16.98 1.82
CA ARG A 168 1.26 -16.69 1.43
C ARG A 168 0.49 -15.96 2.54
N LEU A 169 0.62 -16.43 3.79
CA LEU A 169 -0.01 -15.79 4.94
C LEU A 169 0.51 -14.37 5.16
N PHE A 170 1.81 -14.17 5.00
CA PHE A 170 2.43 -12.85 5.07
C PHE A 170 1.90 -11.91 3.98
N ASN A 171 1.92 -12.32 2.72
CA ASN A 171 1.41 -11.53 1.59
C ASN A 171 -0.06 -11.16 1.78
N MET A 172 -0.87 -12.09 2.31
CA MET A 172 -2.27 -11.85 2.67
C MET A 172 -2.42 -10.79 3.76
N GLY A 173 -1.57 -10.82 4.79
CA GLY A 173 -1.56 -9.80 5.85
C GLY A 173 -1.23 -8.41 5.30
N VAL A 174 -0.19 -8.31 4.46
CA VAL A 174 0.23 -7.04 3.81
C VAL A 174 -0.91 -6.46 2.98
N ASP A 175 -1.50 -7.25 2.09
CA ASP A 175 -2.59 -6.80 1.22
C ASP A 175 -3.82 -6.39 2.03
N LYS A 176 -4.20 -7.18 3.03
CA LYS A 176 -5.34 -6.86 3.89
C LYS A 176 -5.19 -5.51 4.59
N ALA A 177 -3.99 -5.20 5.07
CA ALA A 177 -3.71 -3.92 5.71
C ALA A 177 -3.71 -2.74 4.73
N MET A 178 -3.19 -2.93 3.51
CA MET A 178 -3.05 -1.86 2.52
C MET A 178 -4.33 -1.58 1.72
N THR A 179 -5.10 -2.62 1.37
CA THR A 179 -6.24 -2.53 0.46
C THR A 179 -7.58 -2.82 1.13
N GLY A 180 -7.57 -3.50 2.28
CA GLY A 180 -8.78 -4.00 2.94
C GLY A 180 -9.39 -5.23 2.27
N ILE A 181 -8.88 -5.64 1.10
CA ILE A 181 -9.35 -6.77 0.30
C ILE A 181 -8.61 -8.04 0.76
N GLN A 182 -9.22 -9.20 0.54
CA GLN A 182 -8.61 -10.49 0.78
C GLN A 182 -8.92 -11.47 -0.35
N TRP A 183 -7.87 -11.92 -1.05
CA TRP A 183 -7.97 -12.93 -2.11
C TRP A 183 -8.07 -14.33 -1.53
N VAL A 184 -8.60 -15.29 -2.29
CA VAL A 184 -8.64 -16.70 -1.87
C VAL A 184 -7.25 -17.33 -1.93
N VAL A 185 -6.42 -16.89 -2.88
CA VAL A 185 -5.09 -17.43 -3.12
C VAL A 185 -4.09 -16.28 -3.24
N TYR A 186 -2.91 -16.48 -2.65
CA TYR A 186 -1.78 -15.56 -2.69
C TYR A 186 -0.54 -16.28 -3.25
N PRO A 187 0.43 -15.55 -3.84
CA PRO A 187 1.69 -16.12 -4.30
C PRO A 187 2.55 -16.61 -3.12
N ASP A 188 3.37 -17.63 -3.36
CA ASP A 188 4.38 -18.13 -2.42
C ASP A 188 5.73 -17.41 -2.52
N SER A 189 5.87 -16.46 -3.45
CA SER A 189 7.02 -15.55 -3.51
C SER A 189 6.78 -14.34 -2.60
N ASN A 190 7.82 -13.90 -1.88
CA ASN A 190 7.68 -12.86 -0.85
C ASN A 190 7.68 -11.46 -1.49
N VAL A 191 6.63 -10.66 -1.23
CA VAL A 191 6.50 -9.31 -1.80
C VAL A 191 7.68 -8.39 -1.47
N VAL A 192 8.30 -8.52 -0.29
CA VAL A 192 9.43 -7.67 0.13
C VAL A 192 10.66 -7.94 -0.73
N ILE A 193 10.88 -9.20 -1.09
CA ILE A 193 12.03 -9.64 -1.88
C ILE A 193 11.80 -9.36 -3.36
N GLU A 194 10.64 -9.76 -3.88
CA GLU A 194 10.33 -9.70 -5.32
C GLU A 194 9.96 -8.29 -5.80
N ALA A 195 9.17 -7.54 -5.03
CA ALA A 195 8.79 -6.18 -5.42
C ALA A 195 9.84 -5.13 -5.03
N GLY A 196 10.69 -5.43 -4.04
CA GLY A 196 11.71 -4.50 -3.52
C GLY A 196 11.10 -3.17 -3.09
N GLU A 197 11.57 -2.07 -3.67
CA GLU A 197 11.06 -0.71 -3.41
C GLU A 197 9.76 -0.38 -4.17
N GLY A 198 9.29 -1.28 -5.04
CA GLY A 198 8.10 -1.10 -5.87
C GLY A 198 6.80 -0.95 -5.07
N ASP A 199 5.70 -0.75 -5.80
CA ASP A 199 4.37 -0.71 -5.20
C ASP A 199 3.91 -2.13 -4.84
N TRP A 200 4.01 -2.47 -3.56
CA TRP A 200 3.67 -3.79 -3.04
C TRP A 200 2.20 -4.17 -3.27
N ALA A 201 1.27 -3.21 -3.17
CA ALA A 201 -0.14 -3.49 -3.41
C ALA A 201 -0.41 -3.79 -4.89
N VAL A 202 0.25 -3.07 -5.80
CA VAL A 202 0.17 -3.35 -7.24
C VAL A 202 0.79 -4.71 -7.56
N TRP A 203 1.95 -5.03 -6.98
CA TRP A 203 2.61 -6.31 -7.20
C TRP A 203 1.75 -7.48 -6.70
N ILE A 204 1.27 -7.43 -5.44
CA ILE A 204 0.42 -8.49 -4.86
C ILE A 204 -0.84 -8.66 -5.69
N ARG A 205 -1.50 -7.55 -6.06
CA ARG A 205 -2.71 -7.61 -6.90
C ARG A 205 -2.46 -8.33 -8.22
N GLY A 206 -1.39 -7.97 -8.93
CA GLY A 206 -1.06 -8.62 -10.21
C GLY A 206 -0.86 -10.13 -10.05
N GLN A 207 -0.14 -10.56 -9.01
CA GLN A 207 0.06 -11.97 -8.72
C GLN A 207 -1.24 -12.68 -8.32
N CYS A 208 -2.07 -12.07 -7.49
CA CYS A 208 -3.35 -12.65 -7.08
C CYS A 208 -4.38 -12.70 -8.23
N GLU A 209 -4.38 -11.73 -9.14
CA GLU A 209 -5.22 -11.75 -10.35
C GLU A 209 -4.85 -12.94 -11.26
N GLU A 210 -3.56 -13.18 -11.47
CA GLU A 210 -3.07 -14.32 -12.25
C GLU A 210 -3.48 -15.67 -11.62
N LEU A 211 -3.28 -15.82 -10.31
CA LEU A 211 -3.67 -17.02 -9.57
C LEU A 211 -5.20 -17.21 -9.54
N GLY A 212 -5.94 -16.12 -9.31
CA GLY A 212 -7.40 -16.10 -9.29
C GLY A 212 -8.02 -16.49 -10.63
N MET A 213 -7.41 -16.10 -11.76
CA MET A 213 -7.81 -16.60 -13.09
C MET A 213 -7.63 -18.12 -13.21
N GLY A 214 -6.57 -18.68 -12.62
CA GLY A 214 -6.35 -20.12 -12.56
C GLY A 214 -7.45 -20.84 -11.75
N GLU A 215 -7.79 -20.29 -10.58
CA GLU A 215 -8.86 -20.81 -9.72
C GLU A 215 -10.23 -20.76 -10.41
N ALA A 216 -10.55 -19.64 -11.06
CA ALA A 216 -11.81 -19.48 -11.79
C ALA A 216 -11.94 -20.47 -12.95
N ARG A 217 -10.86 -20.72 -13.71
CA ARG A 217 -10.83 -21.75 -14.76
C ARG A 217 -11.07 -23.16 -14.20
N ALA A 218 -10.69 -23.40 -12.96
CA ALA A 218 -10.93 -24.65 -12.26
C ALA A 218 -12.31 -24.71 -11.55
N GLY A 219 -13.18 -23.71 -11.75
CA GLY A 219 -14.52 -23.65 -11.15
C GLY A 219 -14.54 -23.29 -9.67
N ARG A 220 -13.44 -22.76 -9.11
CA ARG A 220 -13.34 -22.32 -7.71
C ARG A 220 -13.48 -20.81 -7.58
N VAL A 221 -13.72 -20.34 -6.36
CA VAL A 221 -13.92 -18.90 -6.05
C VAL A 221 -12.56 -18.19 -5.98
N ALA A 222 -12.46 -16.99 -6.54
CA ALA A 222 -11.23 -16.19 -6.57
C ALA A 222 -11.10 -15.15 -5.43
N LEU A 223 -12.23 -14.65 -4.91
CA LEU A 223 -12.29 -13.64 -3.84
C LEU A 223 -13.02 -14.19 -2.61
N GLN A 224 -12.51 -13.91 -1.41
CA GLN A 224 -13.21 -14.29 -0.18
C GLN A 224 -14.35 -13.31 0.10
N ASP A 225 -15.53 -13.85 0.41
CA ASP A 225 -16.66 -13.02 0.86
C ASP A 225 -16.32 -12.36 2.20
N LEU A 226 -16.36 -11.03 2.21
CA LEU A 226 -16.03 -10.18 3.36
C LEU A 226 -16.87 -10.45 4.62
N GLY A 227 -17.97 -11.21 4.51
CA GLY A 227 -18.83 -11.59 5.63
C GLY A 227 -18.37 -12.80 6.44
N SER A 228 -17.30 -13.50 6.03
CA SER A 228 -16.93 -14.81 6.60
C SER A 228 -15.71 -14.83 7.52
N ILE A 229 -15.03 -13.69 7.71
CA ILE A 229 -13.79 -13.62 8.49
C ILE A 229 -14.02 -12.72 9.70
N THR A 230 -14.56 -13.31 10.78
CA THR A 230 -14.30 -12.80 12.12
C THR A 230 -12.88 -13.23 12.46
N PRO A 231 -11.88 -12.32 12.52
CA PRO A 231 -10.63 -12.68 13.16
C PRO A 231 -10.99 -13.11 14.59
N GLN A 232 -10.54 -14.30 15.00
CA GLN A 232 -10.34 -14.57 16.41
C GLN A 232 -9.22 -13.63 16.87
N CYS A 233 -9.56 -12.36 17.08
CA CYS A 233 -8.76 -11.44 17.86
C CYS A 233 -8.81 -11.99 19.28
N THR A 234 -7.88 -12.89 19.60
CA THR A 234 -7.42 -13.01 20.97
C THR A 234 -6.76 -11.67 21.27
N VAL A 235 -7.52 -10.78 21.91
CA VAL A 235 -7.05 -9.46 22.33
C VAL A 235 -5.82 -9.70 23.23
N MET A 236 -4.66 -9.25 22.77
CA MET A 236 -3.49 -9.01 23.61
C MET A 236 -3.63 -7.64 24.30
#